data_AF-A3YGL6-F1
#
_entry.id   AF-A3YGL6-F1
#
_cell.length_a   1.000
_cell.length_b   1.000
_cell.length_c   1.000
_cell.angle_alpha   90.00
_cell.angle_beta   90.00
_cell.angle_gamma   90.00
#
_symmetry.space_group_name_H-M   'P 1'
#
loop_
_entity.id
_entity.type
_entity.pdbx_description
1 polymer ?
#
loop_
_entity_poly.entity_id
_entity_poly.type
_entity_poly.pdbx_seq_one_letter_code
_entity_poly.pdbx_strand_id
1 'polypeptide(L)'
;MSYLHGLSQIFLLSNPVIGVVIAITLGVFSPSLLLGCLLGATTGVITASLMKLDKHKIDLGLFGYNPALLGMAILTFYEVTPTACILIVLASIFTTLITHRITAILGQKIPPYTSPYILATWLVILLNPYLNLVPVNALTSEQAIAFSPFTTFKGLGQVIFLDNVFASLLCLMAITIHSFRMAIWAVFASGLSVFFALSFGLEQAGIAQGLYSYNAVLVCIVLVEKCQSKLMMITLGSLMSVLITHGFSLLSLPALTAPFVMTIWIIHWLKMLYRPIFPQFTL
;
A
#
# COMPACT_ATOMS: atom_id res chain seq x y z
N MET A 1 -2.47 9.03 19.79
CA MET A 1 -3.02 9.52 18.51
C MET A 1 -2.13 9.20 17.32
N SER A 2 -0.83 9.48 17.38
CA SER A 2 0.13 9.31 16.26
C SER A 2 0.13 7.90 15.65
N TYR A 3 -0.11 6.86 16.45
CA TYR A 3 -0.28 5.47 16.00
C TYR A 3 -1.48 5.25 15.07
N LEU A 4 -2.67 5.70 15.48
CA LEU A 4 -3.89 5.53 14.71
C LEU A 4 -3.87 6.37 13.43
N HIS A 5 -3.25 7.57 13.48
CA HIS A 5 -2.93 8.31 12.26
C HIS A 5 -1.96 7.52 11.37
N GLY A 6 -0.93 6.88 11.93
CA GLY A 6 -0.01 6.04 11.16
C GLY A 6 -0.75 4.92 10.41
N LEU A 7 -1.67 4.23 11.05
CA LEU A 7 -2.45 3.17 10.39
C LEU A 7 -3.36 3.74 9.30
N SER A 8 -4.03 4.88 9.54
CA SER A 8 -4.88 5.50 8.51
C SER A 8 -4.09 5.97 7.28
N GLN A 9 -2.83 6.38 7.47
CA GLN A 9 -1.94 6.82 6.40
C GLN A 9 -1.53 5.69 5.44
N ILE A 10 -1.81 4.42 5.76
CA ILE A 10 -1.65 3.31 4.80
C ILE A 10 -2.55 3.53 3.57
N PHE A 11 -3.76 4.05 3.79
CA PHE A 11 -4.67 4.50 2.72
C PHE A 11 -4.45 5.98 2.35
N LEU A 12 -3.39 6.62 2.87
CA LEU A 12 -3.07 8.04 2.68
C LEU A 12 -4.10 8.99 3.29
N LEU A 13 -4.85 8.52 4.29
CA LEU A 13 -5.89 9.28 4.98
C LEU A 13 -5.41 9.67 6.38
N SER A 14 -5.66 10.91 6.81
CA SER A 14 -5.27 11.38 8.15
C SER A 14 -6.47 11.44 9.10
N ASN A 15 -6.97 10.28 9.52
CA ASN A 15 -8.11 10.17 10.43
C ASN A 15 -7.94 8.97 11.38
N PRO A 16 -7.86 9.18 12.70
CA PRO A 16 -7.59 8.10 13.65
C PRO A 16 -8.72 7.05 13.71
N VAL A 17 -9.96 7.42 13.38
CA VAL A 17 -11.09 6.47 13.29
C VAL A 17 -10.82 5.43 12.21
N ILE A 18 -10.25 5.85 11.08
CA ILE A 18 -9.84 4.94 10.00
C ILE A 18 -8.73 4.01 10.48
N GLY A 19 -7.78 4.54 11.28
CA GLY A 19 -6.75 3.73 11.92
C GLY A 19 -7.32 2.63 12.83
N VAL A 20 -8.39 2.93 13.58
CA VAL A 20 -9.11 1.94 14.40
C VAL A 20 -9.76 0.88 13.52
N VAL A 21 -10.45 1.27 12.45
CA VAL A 21 -11.07 0.32 11.51
C VAL A 21 -10.02 -0.61 10.91
N ILE A 22 -8.86 -0.07 10.50
CA ILE A 22 -7.74 -0.88 9.97
C ILE A 22 -7.20 -1.84 11.03
N ALA A 23 -7.00 -1.40 12.27
CA ALA A 23 -6.54 -2.24 13.36
C ALA A 23 -7.52 -3.39 13.66
N ILE A 24 -8.82 -3.11 13.70
CA ILE A 24 -9.87 -4.13 13.87
C ILE A 24 -9.87 -5.10 12.70
N THR A 25 -9.78 -4.59 11.46
CA THR A 25 -9.74 -5.42 10.25
C THR A 25 -8.57 -6.40 10.31
N LEU A 26 -7.36 -5.90 10.61
CA LEU A 26 -6.19 -6.76 10.78
C LEU A 26 -6.39 -7.75 11.93
N GLY A 27 -6.88 -7.32 13.10
CA GLY A 27 -7.09 -8.20 14.25
C GLY A 27 -8.09 -9.33 14.00
N VAL A 28 -9.16 -9.07 13.24
CA VAL A 28 -10.19 -10.06 12.92
C VAL A 28 -9.73 -11.04 11.85
N PHE A 29 -9.08 -10.54 10.79
CA PHE A 29 -8.77 -11.36 9.62
C PHE A 29 -7.34 -11.92 9.58
N SER A 30 -6.39 -11.30 10.28
CA SER A 30 -5.01 -11.77 10.39
C SER A 30 -4.26 -11.18 11.61
N PRO A 31 -4.35 -11.82 12.77
CA PRO A 31 -3.61 -11.38 13.97
C PRO A 31 -2.10 -11.29 13.77
N SER A 32 -1.51 -12.10 12.89
CA SER A 32 -0.08 -12.00 12.53
C SER A 32 0.23 -10.69 11.82
N LEU A 33 -0.58 -10.27 10.85
CA LEU A 33 -0.41 -8.97 10.19
C LEU A 33 -0.63 -7.81 11.16
N LEU A 34 -1.58 -7.93 12.10
CA LEU A 34 -1.75 -6.93 13.16
C LEU A 34 -0.47 -6.79 14.00
N LEU A 35 0.15 -7.92 14.40
CA LEU A 35 1.41 -7.92 15.15
C LEU A 35 2.52 -7.21 14.37
N GLY A 36 2.71 -7.56 13.10
CA GLY A 36 3.72 -6.93 12.23
C GLY A 36 3.46 -5.43 12.05
N CYS A 37 2.21 -5.05 11.82
CA CYS A 37 1.76 -3.67 11.70
C CYS A 37 2.11 -2.85 12.95
N LEU A 38 1.75 -3.36 14.14
CA LEU A 38 1.99 -2.67 15.41
C LEU A 38 3.47 -2.61 15.77
N LEU A 39 4.22 -3.70 15.62
CA LEU A 39 5.67 -3.73 15.86
C LEU A 39 6.41 -2.77 14.92
N GLY A 40 6.04 -2.75 13.65
CA GLY A 40 6.61 -1.83 12.67
C GLY A 40 6.29 -0.38 13.00
N ALA A 41 5.00 -0.04 13.18
CA ALA A 41 4.55 1.31 13.48
C ALA A 41 5.18 1.86 14.77
N THR A 42 5.25 1.05 15.84
CA THR A 42 5.86 1.42 17.12
C THR A 42 7.34 1.68 16.99
N THR A 43 8.07 0.78 16.34
CA THR A 43 9.49 0.99 16.08
C THR A 43 9.72 2.24 15.25
N GLY A 44 8.89 2.49 14.25
CA GLY A 44 8.98 3.67 13.40
C GLY A 44 8.81 4.99 14.16
N VAL A 45 7.75 5.09 14.96
CA VAL A 45 7.44 6.26 15.79
C VAL A 45 8.51 6.50 16.85
N ILE A 46 8.98 5.44 17.53
CA ILE A 46 10.04 5.52 18.52
C ILE A 46 11.34 6.01 17.87
N THR A 47 11.73 5.42 16.73
CA THR A 47 12.94 5.82 15.99
C THR A 47 12.89 7.30 15.60
N ALA A 48 11.78 7.76 15.01
CA ALA A 48 11.61 9.15 14.63
C ALA A 48 11.66 10.10 15.84
N SER A 49 11.10 9.69 16.98
CA SER A 49 11.12 10.46 18.23
C SER A 49 12.52 10.56 18.82
N LEU A 50 13.28 9.45 18.85
CA LEU A 50 14.67 9.41 19.32
C LEU A 50 15.59 10.26 18.43
N MET A 51 15.33 10.28 17.13
CA MET A 51 16.02 11.15 16.18
C MET A 51 15.59 12.62 16.25
N LYS A 52 14.63 12.97 17.12
CA LYS A 52 14.07 14.33 17.25
C LYS A 52 13.58 14.90 15.92
N LEU A 53 12.96 14.05 15.09
CA LEU A 53 12.34 14.50 13.85
C LEU A 53 11.12 15.39 14.15
N ASP A 54 10.63 16.08 13.12
CA ASP A 54 9.49 17.00 13.21
C ASP A 54 8.29 16.34 13.89
N LYS A 55 7.95 16.84 15.09
CA LYS A 55 6.87 16.31 15.93
C LYS A 55 5.52 16.36 15.24
N HIS A 56 5.24 17.40 14.46
CA HIS A 56 3.98 17.50 13.73
C HIS A 56 3.85 16.38 12.69
N LYS A 57 4.94 16.05 11.99
CA LYS A 57 4.95 14.91 11.05
C LYS A 57 4.81 13.56 11.74
N ILE A 58 5.38 13.41 12.94
CA ILE A 58 5.18 12.22 13.78
C ILE A 58 3.71 12.10 14.17
N ASP A 59 3.09 13.19 14.65
CA ASP A 59 1.70 13.21 15.09
C ASP A 59 0.71 12.96 13.95
N LEU A 60 1.03 13.39 12.73
CA LEU A 60 0.31 13.05 11.50
C LEU A 60 0.50 11.59 11.05
N GLY A 61 1.32 10.80 11.73
CA GLY A 61 1.55 9.38 11.44
C GLY A 61 2.53 9.11 10.31
N LEU A 62 3.24 10.12 9.79
CA LEU A 62 4.06 9.99 8.57
C LEU A 62 5.30 9.09 8.73
N PHE A 63 5.70 8.80 9.97
CA PHE A 63 6.79 7.87 10.29
C PHE A 63 6.30 6.51 10.78
N GLY A 64 4.98 6.28 10.86
CA GLY A 64 4.39 5.02 11.32
C GLY A 64 4.01 4.06 10.18
N TYR A 65 3.44 4.57 9.09
CA TYR A 65 2.80 3.73 8.08
C TYR A 65 3.78 2.91 7.22
N ASN A 66 4.93 3.48 6.83
CA ASN A 66 5.93 2.75 6.04
C ASN A 66 6.52 1.56 6.85
N PRO A 67 6.97 1.75 8.09
CA PRO A 67 7.34 0.64 8.97
C PRO A 67 6.21 -0.36 9.23
N ALA A 68 4.97 0.10 9.38
CA ALA A 68 3.80 -0.79 9.54
C ALA A 68 3.60 -1.72 8.33
N LEU A 69 3.66 -1.16 7.11
CA LEU A 69 3.58 -1.92 5.86
C LEU A 69 4.73 -2.91 5.73
N LEU A 70 5.95 -2.53 6.12
CA LEU A 70 7.11 -3.43 6.13
C LEU A 70 6.86 -4.61 7.08
N GLY A 71 6.40 -4.34 8.31
CA GLY A 71 6.13 -5.37 9.30
C GLY A 71 5.04 -6.34 8.83
N MET A 72 3.97 -5.83 8.21
CA MET A 72 2.96 -6.67 7.55
C MET A 72 3.55 -7.49 6.40
N ALA A 73 4.35 -6.88 5.51
CA ALA A 73 4.94 -7.60 4.38
C ALA A 73 5.85 -8.75 4.83
N ILE A 74 6.68 -8.54 5.87
CA ILE A 74 7.51 -9.60 6.43
C ILE A 74 6.62 -10.76 6.91
N LEU A 75 5.52 -10.48 7.62
CA LEU A 75 4.62 -11.53 8.12
C LEU A 75 3.60 -12.05 7.09
N THR A 76 3.56 -11.46 5.89
CA THR A 76 2.90 -12.03 4.72
C THR A 76 3.79 -13.10 4.07
N PHE A 77 5.10 -12.87 4.00
CA PHE A 77 6.04 -13.77 3.32
C PHE A 77 6.67 -14.81 4.25
N TYR A 78 6.78 -14.52 5.55
CA TYR A 78 7.50 -15.33 6.52
C TYR A 78 6.67 -15.60 7.78
N GLU A 79 6.87 -16.76 8.40
CA GLU A 79 6.16 -17.16 9.61
C GLU A 79 6.54 -16.28 10.82
N VAL A 80 5.61 -16.21 11.79
CA VAL A 80 5.84 -15.48 13.04
C VAL A 80 6.86 -16.25 13.89
N THR A 81 8.10 -15.77 13.87
CA THR A 81 9.22 -16.30 14.66
C THR A 81 9.93 -15.17 15.40
N PRO A 82 10.69 -15.46 16.48
CA PRO A 82 11.51 -14.44 17.14
C PRO A 82 12.46 -13.72 16.18
N THR A 83 13.04 -14.46 15.22
CA THR A 83 13.91 -13.91 14.17
C THR A 83 13.16 -12.91 13.29
N ALA A 84 11.95 -13.25 12.84
CA ALA A 84 11.12 -12.34 12.05
C ALA A 84 10.76 -11.08 12.86
N CYS A 85 10.39 -11.21 14.14
CA CYS A 85 10.09 -10.05 15.00
C CYS A 85 11.31 -9.13 15.20
N ILE A 86 12.50 -9.68 15.45
CA ILE A 86 13.74 -8.90 15.55
C ILE A 86 14.03 -8.19 14.23
N LEU A 87 13.87 -8.88 13.11
CA LEU A 87 14.06 -8.30 11.79
C LEU A 87 13.08 -7.17 11.51
N ILE A 88 11.79 -7.31 11.87
CA ILE A 88 10.79 -6.24 11.74
C ILE A 88 11.26 -4.99 12.47
N VAL A 89 11.79 -5.11 13.69
CA VAL A 89 12.32 -3.97 14.45
C VAL A 89 13.50 -3.34 13.70
N LEU A 90 14.52 -4.11 13.34
CA LEU A 90 15.72 -3.59 12.67
C LEU A 90 15.40 -2.94 11.31
N ALA A 91 14.60 -3.61 10.49
CA ALA A 91 14.19 -3.11 9.19
C ALA A 91 13.24 -1.90 9.31
N SER A 92 12.45 -1.80 10.39
CA SER A 92 11.60 -0.63 10.66
C SER A 92 12.42 0.61 11.04
N ILE A 93 13.49 0.44 11.83
CA ILE A 93 14.46 1.52 12.10
C ILE A 93 15.02 2.03 10.76
N PHE A 94 15.51 1.12 9.92
CA PHE A 94 16.03 1.44 8.59
C PHE A 94 15.00 2.13 7.69
N THR A 95 13.75 1.64 7.69
CA THR A 95 12.65 2.23 6.93
C THR A 95 12.36 3.66 7.36
N THR A 96 12.41 3.97 8.65
CA THR A 96 12.26 5.34 9.17
C THR A 96 13.41 6.23 8.73
N LEU A 97 14.66 5.73 8.75
CA LEU A 97 15.82 6.47 8.23
C LEU A 97 15.65 6.81 6.75
N ILE A 98 15.25 5.84 5.93
CA ILE A 98 14.97 6.05 4.51
C ILE A 98 13.81 7.04 4.34
N THR A 99 12.73 6.91 5.12
CA THR A 99 11.59 7.82 5.05
C THR A 99 12.04 9.27 5.24
N HIS A 100 12.89 9.54 6.24
CA HIS A 100 13.46 10.85 6.46
C HIS A 100 14.32 11.33 5.27
N ARG A 101 15.22 10.46 4.75
CA ARG A 101 16.12 10.80 3.65
C ARG A 101 15.39 11.05 2.33
N ILE A 102 14.46 10.19 1.94
CA ILE A 102 13.66 10.36 0.71
C ILE A 102 12.82 11.63 0.82
N THR A 103 12.18 11.88 1.97
CA THR A 103 11.42 13.12 2.20
C THR A 103 12.30 14.36 2.03
N ALA A 104 13.56 14.32 2.48
CA ALA A 104 14.49 15.42 2.31
C ALA A 104 14.90 15.63 0.84
N ILE A 105 15.14 14.55 0.09
CA ILE A 105 15.54 14.59 -1.33
C ILE A 105 14.39 15.09 -2.22
N LEU A 106 13.17 14.57 -2.01
CA LEU A 106 11.99 14.94 -2.79
C LEU A 106 11.44 16.33 -2.42
N GLY A 107 11.84 16.86 -1.28
CA GLY A 107 11.38 18.15 -0.76
C GLY A 107 9.89 18.15 -0.40
N GLN A 108 9.29 19.34 -0.37
CA GLN A 108 7.89 19.50 0.06
C GLN A 108 6.85 19.21 -1.03
N LYS A 109 7.27 19.14 -2.30
CA LYS A 109 6.35 19.07 -3.45
C LYS A 109 5.93 17.65 -3.82
N ILE A 110 6.79 16.67 -3.54
CA ILE A 110 6.56 15.28 -3.94
C ILE A 110 6.58 14.41 -2.68
N PRO A 111 5.44 13.81 -2.28
CA PRO A 111 5.40 12.90 -1.16
C PRO A 111 6.26 11.65 -1.44
N PRO A 112 6.92 11.09 -0.41
CA PRO A 112 7.65 9.82 -0.53
C PRO A 112 6.71 8.63 -0.75
N TYR A 113 5.43 8.77 -0.38
CA TYR A 113 4.43 7.70 -0.36
C TYR A 113 5.01 6.44 0.33
N THR A 114 4.72 5.27 -0.21
CA THR A 114 5.17 3.98 0.33
C THR A 114 6.54 3.55 -0.21
N SER A 115 7.30 4.45 -0.87
CA SER A 115 8.64 4.12 -1.38
C SER A 115 9.64 3.64 -0.33
N PRO A 116 9.68 4.19 0.92
CA PRO A 116 10.57 3.66 1.94
C PRO A 116 10.26 2.20 2.29
N TYR A 117 8.98 1.86 2.43
CA TYR A 117 8.51 0.50 2.65
C TYR A 117 8.95 -0.45 1.53
N ILE A 118 8.76 -0.05 0.27
CA ILE A 118 9.10 -0.87 -0.90
C ILE A 118 10.60 -1.20 -0.90
N LEU A 119 11.45 -0.18 -0.76
CA LEU A 119 12.90 -0.35 -0.78
C LEU A 119 13.40 -1.23 0.37
N ALA A 120 12.87 -1.02 1.58
CA ALA A 120 13.23 -1.83 2.74
C ALA A 120 12.78 -3.29 2.60
N THR A 121 11.59 -3.52 2.04
CA THR A 121 11.05 -4.88 1.85
C THR A 121 11.83 -5.63 0.77
N TRP A 122 12.16 -4.99 -0.36
CA TRP A 122 13.03 -5.60 -1.37
C TRP A 122 14.42 -5.91 -0.83
N LEU A 123 14.98 -5.06 0.04
CA LEU A 123 16.23 -5.37 0.72
C LEU A 123 16.10 -6.62 1.61
N VAL A 124 15.01 -6.75 2.38
CA VAL A 124 14.76 -7.96 3.19
C VAL A 124 14.67 -9.20 2.29
N ILE A 125 13.93 -9.13 1.18
CA ILE A 125 13.81 -10.24 0.23
C ILE A 125 15.16 -10.62 -0.37
N LEU A 126 15.96 -9.62 -0.77
CA LEU A 126 17.31 -9.83 -1.31
C LEU A 126 18.22 -10.52 -0.28
N LEU A 127 18.09 -10.16 1.00
CA LEU A 127 18.88 -10.72 2.09
C LEU A 127 18.33 -12.04 2.63
N ASN A 128 17.16 -12.50 2.20
CA ASN A 128 16.49 -13.70 2.72
C ASN A 128 17.39 -14.94 2.86
N PRO A 129 18.28 -15.28 1.89
CA PRO A 129 19.18 -16.42 2.03
C PRO A 129 20.11 -16.38 3.26
N TYR A 130 20.31 -15.20 3.85
CA TYR A 130 21.19 -14.97 5.00
C TYR A 130 20.43 -14.73 6.31
N LEU A 131 19.11 -14.57 6.27
CA LEU A 131 18.29 -14.15 7.42
C LEU A 131 17.67 -15.32 8.19
N ASN A 132 17.80 -16.55 7.70
CA ASN A 132 17.21 -17.76 8.30
C ASN A 132 15.71 -17.61 8.60
N LEU A 133 14.98 -16.93 7.71
CA LEU A 133 13.53 -16.76 7.84
C LEU A 133 12.82 -18.01 7.34
N VAL A 134 11.75 -18.39 8.06
CA VAL A 134 10.89 -19.50 7.65
C VAL A 134 9.82 -18.94 6.70
N PRO A 135 9.79 -19.32 5.41
CA PRO A 135 8.76 -18.85 4.49
C PRO A 135 7.39 -19.41 4.89
N VAL A 136 6.33 -18.60 4.72
CA VAL A 136 4.96 -19.12 4.87
C VAL A 136 4.72 -20.11 3.73
N ASN A 137 4.43 -21.36 4.07
CA ASN A 137 4.05 -22.36 3.08
C ASN A 137 2.69 -22.00 2.49
N ALA A 138 2.64 -21.67 1.20
CA ALA A 138 1.39 -21.63 0.48
C ALA A 138 0.86 -23.07 0.42
N LEU A 139 -0.17 -23.40 1.19
CA LEU A 139 -0.96 -24.59 0.93
C LEU A 139 -1.50 -24.43 -0.49
N THR A 140 -0.97 -25.20 -1.44
CA THR A 140 -1.49 -25.28 -2.80
C THR A 140 -2.82 -26.01 -2.76
N SER A 141 -3.86 -25.37 -2.24
CA SER A 141 -5.20 -25.79 -2.53
C SER A 141 -5.46 -25.41 -3.98
N GLU A 142 -5.50 -26.39 -4.87
CA GLU A 142 -6.12 -26.27 -6.21
C GLU A 142 -7.61 -25.96 -6.03
N GLN A 143 -7.94 -24.78 -5.53
CA GLN A 143 -9.29 -24.26 -5.57
C GLN A 143 -9.51 -23.69 -6.96
N ALA A 144 -10.57 -24.15 -7.62
CA ALA A 144 -11.02 -23.58 -8.87
C ALA A 144 -11.09 -22.05 -8.72
N ILE A 145 -10.46 -21.34 -9.66
CA ILE A 145 -10.45 -19.87 -9.70
C ILE A 145 -11.88 -19.41 -10.05
N ALA A 146 -12.73 -19.30 -9.03
CA ALA A 146 -14.07 -18.80 -9.17
C ALA A 146 -14.04 -17.27 -9.17
N PHE A 147 -14.17 -16.67 -10.36
CA PHE A 147 -14.46 -15.26 -10.50
C PHE A 147 -15.80 -14.95 -9.83
N SER A 148 -15.72 -14.41 -8.62
CA SER A 148 -16.91 -13.92 -7.93
C SER A 148 -17.19 -12.47 -8.35
N PRO A 149 -18.46 -12.01 -8.29
CA PRO A 149 -18.79 -10.60 -8.41
C PRO A 149 -18.02 -9.72 -7.41
N PHE A 150 -17.52 -10.32 -6.33
CA PHE A 150 -16.77 -9.65 -5.28
C PHE A 150 -15.28 -9.46 -5.58
N THR A 151 -14.77 -10.00 -6.70
CA THR A 151 -13.35 -9.85 -7.12
C THR A 151 -12.95 -8.38 -7.20
N THR A 152 -13.86 -7.53 -7.69
CA THR A 152 -13.69 -6.07 -7.74
C THR A 152 -13.41 -5.45 -6.36
N PHE A 153 -13.87 -6.04 -5.26
CA PHE A 153 -13.62 -5.52 -3.92
C PHE A 153 -12.29 -6.00 -3.33
N LYS A 154 -11.74 -7.14 -3.79
CA LYS A 154 -10.53 -7.75 -3.22
C LYS A 154 -9.32 -6.79 -3.24
N GLY A 155 -9.22 -5.93 -4.26
CA GLY A 155 -8.20 -4.89 -4.33
C GLY A 155 -8.17 -3.93 -3.13
N LEU A 156 -9.29 -3.69 -2.44
CA LEU A 156 -9.33 -2.79 -1.28
C LEU A 156 -8.70 -3.41 -0.02
N GLY A 157 -8.97 -4.69 0.25
CA GLY A 157 -8.36 -5.45 1.35
C GLY A 157 -6.87 -5.72 1.09
N GLN A 158 -6.51 -5.95 -0.17
CA GLN A 158 -5.15 -6.26 -0.58
C GLN A 158 -4.16 -5.08 -0.36
N VAL A 159 -4.65 -3.84 -0.19
CA VAL A 159 -3.83 -2.69 0.27
C VAL A 159 -3.15 -2.97 1.61
N ILE A 160 -3.80 -3.76 2.48
CA ILE A 160 -3.27 -4.22 3.78
C ILE A 160 -2.98 -5.72 3.78
N PHE A 161 -2.65 -6.29 2.61
CA PHE A 161 -2.30 -7.71 2.40
C PHE A 161 -3.41 -8.72 2.72
N LEU A 162 -4.66 -8.28 2.83
CA LEU A 162 -5.78 -9.16 3.14
C LEU A 162 -6.52 -9.59 1.89
N ASP A 163 -6.34 -10.86 1.53
CA ASP A 163 -7.08 -11.54 0.49
C ASP A 163 -8.49 -11.97 0.97
N ASN A 164 -9.31 -11.05 1.47
CA ASN A 164 -10.64 -11.37 2.03
C ASN A 164 -11.69 -10.29 1.69
N VAL A 165 -12.86 -10.71 1.19
CA VAL A 165 -13.93 -9.77 0.79
C VAL A 165 -14.48 -8.98 1.97
N PHE A 166 -14.66 -9.60 3.14
CA PHE A 166 -15.15 -8.89 4.33
C PHE A 166 -14.12 -7.90 4.85
N ALA A 167 -12.82 -8.23 4.80
CA ALA A 167 -11.76 -7.28 5.07
C ALA A 167 -11.80 -6.10 4.09
N SER A 168 -12.00 -6.37 2.80
CA SER A 168 -12.17 -5.32 1.79
C SER A 168 -13.38 -4.42 2.05
N LEU A 169 -14.49 -4.96 2.57
CA LEU A 169 -15.66 -4.15 2.93
C LEU A 169 -15.38 -3.25 4.14
N LEU A 170 -14.59 -3.72 5.12
CA LEU A 170 -14.14 -2.84 6.22
C LEU A 170 -13.15 -1.77 5.73
N CYS A 171 -12.25 -2.10 4.79
CA CYS A 171 -11.40 -1.10 4.12
C CYS A 171 -12.25 -0.08 3.35
N LEU A 172 -13.30 -0.52 2.65
CA LEU A 172 -14.24 0.37 1.97
C LEU A 172 -14.99 1.28 2.95
N MET A 173 -15.40 0.74 4.10
CA MET A 173 -16.00 1.53 5.19
C MET A 173 -15.02 2.58 5.69
N ALA A 174 -13.75 2.23 5.90
CA ALA A 174 -12.69 3.16 6.26
C ALA A 174 -12.55 4.32 5.26
N ILE A 175 -12.50 4.02 3.96
CA ILE A 175 -12.45 5.07 2.91
C ILE A 175 -13.75 5.89 2.90
N THR A 176 -14.90 5.26 3.13
CA THR A 176 -16.21 5.94 3.16
C THR A 176 -16.33 6.92 4.31
N ILE A 177 -15.78 6.59 5.50
CA ILE A 177 -15.71 7.48 6.66
C ILE A 177 -14.96 8.78 6.31
N HIS A 178 -13.95 8.71 5.45
CA HIS A 178 -13.28 9.90 4.93
C HIS A 178 -14.11 10.59 3.85
N SER A 179 -14.55 9.84 2.84
CA SER A 179 -15.29 10.37 1.69
C SER A 179 -16.01 9.28 0.91
N PHE A 180 -17.35 9.35 0.91
CA PHE A 180 -18.19 8.48 0.08
C PHE A 180 -17.86 8.58 -1.42
N ARG A 181 -17.51 9.77 -1.90
CA ARG A 181 -17.09 9.98 -3.30
C ARG A 181 -15.79 9.22 -3.60
N MET A 182 -14.82 9.26 -2.68
CA MET A 182 -13.56 8.53 -2.83
C MET A 182 -13.78 7.02 -2.83
N ALA A 183 -14.69 6.53 -1.98
CA ALA A 183 -15.05 5.12 -1.91
C ALA A 183 -15.61 4.59 -3.25
N ILE A 184 -16.53 5.34 -3.89
CA ILE A 184 -17.06 4.98 -5.22
C ILE A 184 -15.93 4.88 -6.25
N TRP A 185 -15.06 5.88 -6.30
CA TRP A 185 -13.96 5.91 -7.26
C TRP A 185 -12.93 4.80 -7.00
N ALA A 186 -12.66 4.45 -5.75
CA ALA A 186 -11.78 3.34 -5.38
C ALA A 186 -12.33 1.99 -5.87
N VAL A 187 -13.63 1.74 -5.69
CA VAL A 187 -14.30 0.53 -6.22
C VAL A 187 -14.26 0.53 -7.75
N PHE A 188 -14.53 1.68 -8.38
CA PHE A 188 -14.46 1.82 -9.83
C PHE A 188 -13.06 1.53 -10.37
N ALA A 189 -12.01 2.10 -9.79
CA ALA A 189 -10.62 1.87 -10.19
C ALA A 189 -10.20 0.39 -10.02
N SER A 190 -10.64 -0.23 -8.92
CA SER A 190 -10.41 -1.65 -8.67
C SER A 190 -11.06 -2.53 -9.74
N GLY A 191 -12.32 -2.25 -10.11
CA GLY A 191 -13.05 -2.98 -11.16
C GLY A 191 -12.49 -2.73 -12.56
N LEU A 192 -12.07 -1.50 -12.84
CA LEU A 192 -11.40 -1.15 -14.10
C LEU A 192 -10.07 -1.89 -14.24
N SER A 193 -9.34 -2.09 -13.14
CA SER A 193 -8.10 -2.86 -13.14
C SER A 193 -8.33 -4.34 -13.40
N VAL A 194 -9.40 -4.92 -12.84
CA VAL A 194 -9.85 -6.28 -13.19
C VAL A 194 -10.16 -6.37 -14.68
N PHE A 195 -10.91 -5.40 -15.23
CA PHE A 195 -11.23 -5.34 -16.65
C PHE A 195 -9.97 -5.29 -17.53
N PHE A 196 -8.99 -4.43 -17.21
CA PHE A 196 -7.74 -4.36 -17.96
C PHE A 196 -6.93 -5.66 -17.86
N ALA A 197 -6.82 -6.24 -16.67
CA ALA A 197 -6.09 -7.48 -16.46
C ALA A 197 -6.71 -8.65 -17.24
N LEU A 198 -8.05 -8.76 -17.26
CA LEU A 198 -8.76 -9.74 -18.07
C LEU A 198 -8.55 -9.48 -19.57
N SER A 199 -8.62 -8.22 -20.00
CA SER A 199 -8.46 -7.83 -21.41
C SER A 199 -7.05 -8.14 -21.95
N PHE A 200 -6.03 -8.07 -21.09
CA PHE A 200 -4.65 -8.44 -21.43
C PHE A 200 -4.33 -9.92 -21.21
N GLY A 201 -5.29 -10.73 -20.76
CA GLY A 201 -5.09 -12.16 -20.50
C GLY A 201 -4.10 -12.44 -19.36
N LEU A 202 -4.06 -11.58 -18.34
CA LEU A 202 -3.15 -11.74 -17.20
C LEU A 202 -3.57 -12.92 -16.29
N GLU A 203 -2.66 -13.33 -15.41
CA GLU A 203 -2.84 -14.51 -14.56
C GLU A 203 -4.11 -14.43 -13.68
N GLN A 204 -5.01 -15.39 -13.87
CA GLN A 204 -6.34 -15.40 -13.25
C GLN A 204 -6.28 -15.48 -11.72
N ALA A 205 -5.28 -16.19 -11.16
CA ALA A 205 -5.10 -16.28 -9.71
C ALA A 205 -4.78 -14.91 -9.10
N GLY A 206 -3.88 -14.14 -9.72
CA GLY A 206 -3.55 -12.78 -9.29
C GLY A 206 -4.74 -11.82 -9.44
N ILE A 207 -5.58 -11.98 -10.46
CA ILE A 207 -6.80 -11.18 -10.61
C ILE A 207 -7.79 -11.51 -9.48
N ALA A 208 -8.04 -12.80 -9.21
CA ALA A 208 -8.96 -13.25 -8.16
C ALA A 208 -8.54 -12.77 -6.75
N GLN A 209 -7.23 -12.68 -6.51
CA GLN A 209 -6.66 -12.16 -5.26
C GLN A 209 -6.61 -10.61 -5.20
N GLY A 210 -7.02 -9.93 -6.28
CA GLY A 210 -6.96 -8.46 -6.36
C GLY A 210 -5.54 -7.89 -6.49
N LEU A 211 -4.54 -8.70 -6.86
CA LEU A 211 -3.14 -8.27 -6.99
C LEU A 211 -2.92 -7.20 -8.06
N TYR A 212 -3.75 -7.20 -9.11
CA TYR A 212 -3.72 -6.16 -10.16
C TYR A 212 -4.51 -4.90 -9.79
N SER A 213 -5.26 -4.90 -8.69
CA SER A 213 -6.22 -3.83 -8.37
C SER A 213 -5.79 -2.90 -7.23
N TYR A 214 -5.09 -3.39 -6.20
CA TYR A 214 -4.82 -2.58 -4.99
C TYR A 214 -3.92 -1.36 -5.26
N ASN A 215 -2.95 -1.49 -6.16
CA ASN A 215 -2.13 -0.35 -6.59
C ASN A 215 -2.99 0.73 -7.26
N ALA A 216 -3.96 0.34 -8.08
CA ALA A 216 -4.88 1.28 -8.73
C ALA A 216 -5.83 1.95 -7.72
N VAL A 217 -6.22 1.25 -6.65
CA VAL A 217 -6.98 1.84 -5.53
C VAL A 217 -6.19 2.99 -4.89
N LEU A 218 -4.91 2.79 -4.57
CA LEU A 218 -4.06 3.84 -3.99
C LEU A 218 -3.82 4.99 -4.97
N VAL A 219 -3.59 4.69 -6.26
CA VAL A 219 -3.50 5.72 -7.32
C VAL A 219 -4.77 6.56 -7.35
N CYS A 220 -5.92 5.91 -7.31
CA CYS A 220 -7.22 6.55 -7.33
C CYS A 220 -7.42 7.48 -6.13
N ILE A 221 -7.11 7.04 -4.91
CA ILE A 221 -7.23 7.86 -3.69
C ILE A 221 -6.44 9.17 -3.86
N VAL A 222 -5.19 9.09 -4.30
CA VAL A 222 -4.34 10.28 -4.54
C VAL A 222 -4.95 11.19 -5.61
N LEU A 223 -5.42 10.63 -6.72
CA LEU A 223 -5.96 11.43 -7.83
C LEU A 223 -7.30 12.09 -7.48
N VAL A 224 -8.16 11.42 -6.71
CA VAL A 224 -9.45 11.98 -6.28
C VAL A 224 -9.27 13.19 -5.37
N GLU A 225 -8.27 13.18 -4.49
CA GLU A 225 -7.95 14.33 -3.64
C GLU A 225 -7.33 15.49 -4.42
N LYS A 226 -6.47 15.19 -5.40
CA LYS A 226 -5.60 16.19 -6.03
C LYS A 226 -6.10 16.71 -7.38
N CYS A 227 -7.12 16.11 -7.99
CA CYS A 227 -7.45 16.35 -9.40
C CYS A 227 -8.94 16.57 -9.67
N GLN A 228 -9.23 17.48 -10.61
CA GLN A 228 -10.59 17.79 -11.05
C GLN A 228 -11.09 16.86 -12.18
N SER A 229 -10.24 16.50 -13.16
CA SER A 229 -10.59 15.54 -14.24
C SER A 229 -10.41 14.09 -13.80
N LYS A 230 -11.36 13.62 -12.98
CA LYS A 230 -11.26 12.35 -12.26
C LYS A 230 -11.29 11.14 -13.19
N LEU A 231 -12.24 11.06 -14.12
CA LEU A 231 -12.44 9.84 -14.92
C LEU A 231 -11.22 9.48 -15.78
N MET A 232 -10.75 10.41 -16.61
CA MET A 232 -9.63 10.16 -17.53
C MET A 232 -8.36 9.78 -16.78
N MET A 233 -8.04 10.50 -15.70
CA MET A 233 -6.82 10.23 -14.92
C MET A 233 -6.92 8.92 -14.14
N ILE A 234 -8.08 8.61 -13.57
CA ILE A 234 -8.29 7.33 -12.86
C ILE A 234 -8.16 6.18 -13.85
N THR A 235 -8.70 6.31 -15.06
CA THR A 235 -8.55 5.30 -16.11
C THR A 235 -7.09 5.10 -16.52
N LEU A 236 -6.38 6.18 -16.85
CA LEU A 236 -4.96 6.12 -17.22
C LEU A 236 -4.08 5.62 -16.07
N GLY A 237 -4.33 6.08 -14.85
CA GLY A 237 -3.61 5.66 -13.66
C GLY A 237 -3.83 4.18 -13.32
N SER A 238 -5.07 3.70 -13.46
CA SER A 238 -5.39 2.28 -13.27
C SER A 238 -4.70 1.42 -14.33
N LEU A 239 -4.75 1.83 -15.60
CA LEU A 239 -4.06 1.15 -16.70
C LEU A 239 -2.54 1.08 -16.45
N MET A 240 -1.91 2.20 -16.13
CA MET A 240 -0.48 2.27 -15.84
C MET A 240 -0.11 1.37 -14.66
N SER A 241 -0.89 1.42 -13.58
CA SER A 241 -0.69 0.56 -12.40
C SER A 241 -0.75 -0.93 -12.77
N VAL A 242 -1.72 -1.35 -13.57
CA VAL A 242 -1.85 -2.75 -14.03
C VAL A 242 -0.64 -3.17 -14.87
N LEU A 243 -0.23 -2.34 -15.83
CA LEU A 243 0.92 -2.64 -16.70
C LEU A 243 2.23 -2.74 -15.91
N ILE A 244 2.46 -1.82 -14.96
CA ILE A 244 3.65 -1.88 -14.10
C ILE A 244 3.59 -3.11 -13.19
N THR A 245 2.42 -3.43 -12.63
CA THR A 245 2.23 -4.65 -11.80
C THR A 245 2.58 -5.91 -12.61
N HIS A 246 2.13 -5.99 -13.86
CA HIS A 246 2.49 -7.08 -14.76
C HIS A 246 4.00 -7.11 -15.06
N GLY A 247 4.63 -5.95 -15.26
CA GLY A 247 6.09 -5.87 -15.41
C GLY A 247 6.85 -6.51 -14.24
N PHE A 248 6.39 -6.29 -13.00
CA PHE A 248 6.96 -6.96 -11.82
C PHE A 248 6.71 -8.47 -11.79
N SER A 249 5.54 -8.94 -12.24
CA SER A 249 5.26 -10.37 -12.31
C SER A 249 6.21 -11.08 -13.29
N LEU A 250 6.56 -10.44 -14.40
CA LEU A 250 7.56 -10.97 -15.35
C LEU A 250 8.97 -11.09 -14.74
N LEU A 251 9.30 -10.24 -13.77
CA LEU A 251 10.59 -10.25 -13.06
C LEU A 251 10.60 -11.20 -11.85
N SER A 252 9.49 -11.89 -11.56
CA SER A 252 9.33 -12.72 -10.35
C SER A 252 9.62 -11.96 -9.05
N LEU A 253 9.39 -10.64 -9.06
CA LEU A 253 9.57 -9.76 -7.91
C LEU A 253 8.20 -9.34 -7.39
N PRO A 254 7.95 -9.37 -6.07
CA PRO A 254 6.71 -8.85 -5.54
C PRO A 254 6.65 -7.34 -5.81
N ALA A 255 5.60 -6.94 -6.52
CA ALA A 255 5.40 -5.55 -6.90
C ALA A 255 5.21 -4.63 -5.69
N LEU A 256 4.65 -5.17 -4.60
CA LEU A 256 4.23 -4.40 -3.43
C LEU A 256 3.41 -3.19 -3.91
N THR A 257 3.58 -2.03 -3.27
CA THR A 257 2.95 -0.79 -3.73
C THR A 257 3.79 -0.01 -4.75
N ALA A 258 4.81 -0.61 -5.37
CA ALA A 258 5.69 0.09 -6.32
C ALA A 258 4.94 0.58 -7.58
N PRO A 259 4.02 -0.18 -8.19
CA PRO A 259 3.20 0.30 -9.30
C PRO A 259 2.41 1.57 -8.95
N PHE A 260 1.88 1.67 -7.73
CA PHE A 260 1.21 2.87 -7.24
C PHE A 260 2.17 4.08 -7.20
N VAL A 261 3.32 3.95 -6.53
CA VAL A 261 4.28 5.04 -6.36
C VAL A 261 4.80 5.51 -7.71
N MET A 262 5.21 4.58 -8.57
CA MET A 262 5.73 4.87 -9.91
C MET A 262 4.68 5.60 -10.75
N THR A 263 3.43 5.12 -10.76
CA THR A 263 2.34 5.76 -11.50
C THR A 263 2.13 7.21 -11.06
N ILE A 264 2.04 7.47 -9.75
CA ILE A 264 1.83 8.82 -9.23
C ILE A 264 3.02 9.73 -9.49
N TRP A 265 4.26 9.23 -9.34
CA TRP A 265 5.45 10.01 -9.65
C TRP A 265 5.57 10.35 -11.14
N ILE A 266 5.24 9.42 -12.04
CA ILE A 266 5.17 9.68 -13.49
C ILE A 266 4.14 10.78 -13.79
N ILE A 267 2.95 10.71 -13.20
CA ILE A 267 1.91 11.74 -13.37
C ILE A 267 2.40 13.11 -12.86
N HIS A 268 3.07 13.16 -11.69
CA HIS A 268 3.65 14.40 -11.17
C HIS A 268 4.73 14.96 -12.11
N TRP A 269 5.60 14.11 -12.65
CA TRP A 269 6.65 14.52 -13.58
C TRP A 269 6.04 15.06 -14.88
N LEU A 270 5.12 14.33 -15.51
CA LEU A 270 4.46 14.76 -16.74
C LEU A 270 3.77 16.13 -16.58
N LYS A 271 3.16 16.38 -15.41
CA LYS A 271 2.61 17.71 -15.08
C LYS A 271 3.67 18.79 -15.01
N MET A 272 4.84 18.52 -14.42
CA MET A 272 5.94 19.50 -14.35
C MET A 272 6.47 19.84 -15.75
N LEU A 273 6.52 18.87 -16.67
CA LEU A 273 6.95 19.07 -18.05
C LEU A 273 5.90 19.79 -18.91
N TYR A 274 4.62 19.45 -18.75
CA TYR A 274 3.53 19.88 -19.62
C TYR A 274 2.48 20.73 -18.90
N ARG A 275 2.96 21.72 -18.14
CA ARG A 275 2.12 22.70 -17.41
C ARG A 275 0.99 23.36 -18.25
N PRO A 276 1.15 23.65 -19.57
CA PRO A 276 0.06 24.21 -20.37
C PRO A 276 -0.98 23.20 -20.89
N ILE A 277 -0.69 21.88 -20.88
CA ILE A 277 -1.61 20.85 -21.43
C ILE A 277 -2.57 20.32 -20.34
N PHE A 278 -2.15 20.37 -19.07
CA PHE A 278 -2.92 19.84 -17.94
C PHE A 278 -3.22 20.90 -16.86
N PRO A 279 -3.92 22.01 -17.19
CA PRO A 279 -4.18 23.11 -16.25
C PRO A 279 -5.09 22.71 -15.07
N GLN A 280 -5.80 21.58 -15.17
CA GLN A 280 -6.79 21.11 -14.20
C GLN A 280 -6.21 20.38 -12.98
N PHE A 281 -4.89 20.19 -12.96
CA PHE A 281 -4.19 19.68 -11.78
C PHE A 281 -3.79 20.86 -10.90
N THR A 282 -4.73 21.45 -10.18
CA THR A 282 -4.40 22.33 -9.05
C THR A 282 -4.19 21.45 -7.82
N LEU A 283 -2.97 21.49 -7.29
CA LEU A 283 -2.63 20.91 -5.99
C LEU A 283 -2.87 21.97 -4.93
#